data_AF-A0A1H0DM21-F1
#
_entry.id   AF-A0A1H0DM21-F1
#
_cell.length_a   1.000
_cell.length_b   1.000
_cell.length_c   1.000
_cell.angle_alpha   90.00
_cell.angle_beta   90.00
_cell.angle_gamma   90.00
#
_symmetry.space_group_name_H-M   'P 1'
#
loop_
_entity.id
_entity.type
_entity.pdbx_description
1 polymer ?
#
loop_
_entity_poly.entity_id
_entity_poly.type
_entity_poly.pdbx_seq_one_letter_code
_entity_poly.pdbx_strand_id
1 'polypeptide(L)'
;MTPTVPELLNGCVLTLMTPPRAEDAGLFSAARLRLIALVNKLVALESADGAAVRVWENAALRALITEAGPRHGFLPGDAAETSDGDYSLVALDAANARLRRLIIRLHEAAEQAGDTELDHRILALYGEMARRRELHLPPVKLPS
;
A
#
# COMPACT_ATOMS: atom_id res chain seq x y z
N MET A 1 3.20 -13.57 -7.92
CA MET A 1 4.14 -12.57 -7.35
C MET A 1 3.62 -11.19 -7.73
N THR A 2 3.37 -10.33 -6.75
CA THR A 2 2.99 -8.92 -6.99
C THR A 2 4.30 -8.12 -7.05
N PRO A 3 4.69 -7.57 -8.21
CA PRO A 3 5.98 -6.89 -8.35
C PRO A 3 6.02 -5.64 -7.47
N THR A 4 7.18 -5.39 -6.87
CA THR A 4 7.45 -4.21 -6.04
C THR A 4 7.67 -2.96 -6.90
N VAL A 5 7.43 -1.77 -6.34
CA VAL A 5 7.63 -0.48 -7.03
C VAL A 5 9.04 -0.35 -7.65
N PRO A 6 10.14 -0.74 -6.98
CA PRO A 6 11.48 -0.71 -7.57
C PRO A 6 11.63 -1.63 -8.80
N GLU A 7 10.98 -2.79 -8.82
CA GLU A 7 11.04 -3.74 -9.95
C GLU A 7 10.31 -3.19 -11.18
N LEU A 8 9.15 -2.55 -10.97
CA LEU A 8 8.39 -1.89 -12.05
C LEU A 8 9.16 -0.70 -12.65
N LEU A 9 9.80 0.10 -11.80
CA LEU A 9 10.63 1.23 -12.23
C LEU A 9 11.85 0.76 -13.03
N ASN A 10 12.55 -0.27 -12.55
CA ASN A 10 13.69 -0.85 -13.26
C ASN A 10 13.30 -1.43 -14.63
N GLY A 11 12.18 -2.15 -14.72
CA GLY A 11 11.68 -2.67 -15.99
C GLY A 11 11.33 -1.57 -17.01
N CYS A 12 10.73 -0.48 -16.55
CA CYS A 12 10.49 0.70 -17.37
C CYS A 12 11.80 1.33 -17.86
N VAL A 13 12.77 1.52 -16.98
CA VAL A 13 14.08 2.09 -17.33
C VAL A 13 14.82 1.23 -18.36
N LEU A 14 14.83 -0.10 -18.19
CA LEU A 14 15.46 -1.04 -19.14
C LEU A 14 14.82 -0.98 -20.53
N THR A 15 13.49 -0.83 -20.59
CA THR A 15 12.77 -0.68 -21.87
C THR A 15 13.15 0.63 -22.58
N LEU A 16 13.40 1.70 -21.81
CA LEU A 16 13.85 3.00 -22.32
C LEU A 16 15.34 3.03 -22.72
N MET A 17 16.12 2.01 -22.33
CA MET A 17 17.55 1.90 -22.64
C MET A 17 17.83 1.25 -24.00
N THR A 18 16.83 0.63 -24.62
CA THR A 18 16.98 0.05 -25.97
C THR A 18 16.88 1.16 -27.01
N PRO A 19 17.90 1.37 -27.86
CA PRO A 19 17.87 2.44 -28.84
C PRO A 19 16.78 2.18 -29.89
N PRO A 20 15.93 3.18 -30.21
CA PRO A 20 14.93 3.04 -31.25
C PRO A 20 15.58 2.95 -32.63
N ARG A 21 14.83 2.41 -33.60
CA ARG A 21 15.20 2.56 -35.01
C ARG A 21 15.22 4.04 -35.37
N ALA A 22 16.09 4.43 -36.31
CA ALA A 22 16.30 5.85 -36.64
C ALA A 22 15.01 6.54 -37.11
N GLU A 23 14.16 5.82 -37.84
CA GLU A 23 12.85 6.25 -38.32
C GLU A 23 11.82 6.50 -37.18
N ASP A 24 11.98 5.84 -36.03
CA ASP A 24 11.05 5.92 -34.90
C ASP A 24 11.55 6.84 -33.76
N ALA A 25 12.71 7.46 -33.93
CA ALA A 25 13.41 8.18 -32.85
C ALA A 25 12.56 9.30 -32.20
N GLY A 26 11.80 10.05 -33.00
CA GLY A 26 10.89 11.09 -32.51
C GLY A 26 9.70 10.53 -31.73
N LEU A 27 9.10 9.45 -32.23
CA LEU A 27 7.92 8.81 -31.64
C LEU A 27 8.29 8.08 -30.33
N PHE A 28 9.44 7.41 -30.32
CA PHE A 28 10.03 6.79 -29.13
C PHE A 28 10.38 7.82 -28.05
N SER A 29 10.97 8.96 -28.43
CA SER A 29 11.31 10.04 -27.49
C SER A 29 10.06 10.66 -26.85
N ALA A 30 9.00 10.88 -27.65
CA ALA A 30 7.72 11.37 -27.14
C ALA A 30 7.04 10.36 -26.20
N ALA A 31 7.07 9.07 -26.52
CA ALA A 31 6.56 8.01 -25.66
C ALA A 31 7.34 7.93 -24.33
N ARG A 32 8.67 8.03 -24.38
CA ARG A 32 9.54 8.07 -23.20
C ARG A 32 9.22 9.24 -22.28
N LEU A 33 9.07 10.45 -22.83
CA LEU A 33 8.70 11.63 -22.05
C LEU A 33 7.34 11.47 -21.37
N ARG A 34 6.36 10.90 -22.08
CA ARG A 34 5.03 10.62 -21.51
C ARG A 34 5.08 9.62 -20.37
N LEU A 35 5.88 8.55 -20.51
CA LEU A 35 6.04 7.54 -19.47
C LEU A 35 6.73 8.12 -18.22
N ILE A 36 7.81 8.89 -18.40
CA ILE A 36 8.48 9.59 -17.30
C ILE A 36 7.51 10.54 -16.58
N ALA A 37 6.73 11.32 -17.34
CA ALA A 37 5.74 12.23 -16.76
C ALA A 37 4.65 11.48 -15.97
N LEU A 38 4.18 10.33 -16.47
CA LEU A 38 3.21 9.48 -15.77
C LEU A 38 3.79 8.91 -14.47
N VAL A 39 5.00 8.35 -14.51
CA VAL A 39 5.68 7.79 -13.33
C VAL A 39 5.91 8.87 -12.28
N ASN A 40 6.42 10.04 -12.67
CA ASN A 40 6.62 11.16 -11.74
C ASN A 40 5.31 11.62 -11.09
N LYS A 41 4.20 11.56 -11.83
CA LYS A 41 2.88 11.87 -11.29
C LYS A 41 2.41 10.83 -10.28
N LEU A 42 2.60 9.55 -10.56
CA LEU A 42 2.29 8.47 -9.60
C LEU A 42 3.13 8.60 -8.33
N VAL A 43 4.42 8.91 -8.46
CA VAL A 43 5.32 9.17 -7.32
C VAL A 43 4.85 10.37 -6.52
N ALA A 44 4.44 11.46 -7.17
CA ALA A 44 3.92 12.63 -6.49
C ALA A 44 2.62 12.34 -5.73
N LEU A 45 1.71 11.55 -6.31
CA LEU A 45 0.47 11.12 -5.65
C LEU A 45 0.77 10.24 -4.43
N GLU A 46 1.64 9.24 -4.55
CA GLU A 46 2.06 8.39 -3.42
C GLU A 46 2.78 9.20 -2.34
N SER A 47 3.60 10.19 -2.73
CA SER A 47 4.35 11.01 -1.76
C SER A 47 3.47 12.01 -1.02
N ALA A 48 2.40 12.52 -1.64
CA ALA A 48 1.50 13.49 -1.03
C ALA A 48 0.71 12.88 0.14
N ASP A 49 0.17 11.69 -0.06
CA ASP A 49 -0.78 11.08 0.88
C ASP A 49 -0.26 9.81 1.57
N GLY A 50 0.90 9.28 1.13
CA GLY A 50 1.42 7.99 1.60
C GLY A 50 1.54 7.91 3.12
N ALA A 51 2.11 8.92 3.77
CA ALA A 51 2.28 8.93 5.22
C ALA A 51 0.91 8.95 5.94
N ALA A 52 -0.02 9.79 5.49
CA ALA A 52 -1.35 9.89 6.07
C ALA A 52 -2.13 8.56 5.95
N VAL A 53 -2.02 7.89 4.80
CA VAL A 53 -2.61 6.55 4.59
C VAL A 53 -2.02 5.54 5.57
N ARG A 54 -0.70 5.47 5.74
CA ARG A 54 -0.08 4.51 6.67
C ARG A 54 -0.39 4.79 8.13
N VAL A 55 -0.43 6.07 8.53
CA VAL A 55 -0.85 6.46 9.89
C VAL A 55 -2.27 5.97 10.17
N TRP A 56 -3.19 6.21 9.22
CA TRP A 56 -4.56 5.71 9.36
C TRP A 56 -4.62 4.18 9.43
N GLU A 57 -3.89 3.48 8.55
CA GLU A 57 -3.87 2.02 8.55
C GLU A 57 -3.37 1.46 9.88
N ASN A 58 -2.26 1.99 10.39
CA ASN A 58 -1.68 1.55 11.64
C ASN A 58 -2.65 1.81 12.81
N ALA A 59 -3.31 2.96 12.83
CA ALA A 59 -4.33 3.28 13.82
C ALA A 59 -5.54 2.34 13.75
N ALA A 60 -6.05 2.05 12.55
CA ALA A 60 -7.20 1.18 12.36
C ALA A 60 -6.90 -0.28 12.75
N LEU A 61 -5.72 -0.80 12.38
CA LEU A 61 -5.26 -2.12 12.78
C LEU A 61 -5.11 -2.22 14.30
N ARG A 62 -4.48 -1.22 14.94
CA ARG A 62 -4.34 -1.16 16.40
C ARG A 62 -5.70 -1.16 17.09
N ALA A 63 -6.64 -0.33 16.62
CA ALA A 63 -7.98 -0.26 17.20
C ALA A 63 -8.70 -1.62 17.15
N LEU A 64 -8.64 -2.32 16.01
CA LEU A 64 -9.27 -3.63 15.87
C LEU A 64 -8.64 -4.67 16.82
N ILE A 65 -7.30 -4.69 16.94
CA ILE A 65 -6.59 -5.60 17.84
C ILE A 65 -6.93 -5.29 19.30
N THR A 66 -6.94 -4.02 19.69
CA THR A 66 -7.26 -3.63 21.07
C THR A 66 -8.70 -3.97 21.45
N GLU A 67 -9.64 -3.81 20.53
CA GLU A 67 -11.06 -4.09 20.79
C GLU A 67 -11.36 -5.60 20.83
N ALA A 68 -10.92 -6.34 19.82
CA ALA A 68 -11.30 -7.75 19.64
C ALA A 68 -10.29 -8.74 20.25
N GLY A 69 -9.02 -8.35 20.34
CA GLY A 69 -7.92 -9.19 20.81
C GLY A 69 -8.13 -9.84 22.19
N PRO A 70 -8.64 -9.13 23.22
CA PRO A 70 -8.82 -9.71 24.55
C PRO A 70 -9.74 -10.93 24.59
N ARG A 71 -10.73 -11.02 23.68
CA ARG A 71 -11.63 -12.19 23.57
C ARG A 71 -10.93 -13.43 23.04
N HIS A 72 -9.83 -13.23 22.33
CA HIS A 72 -9.04 -14.25 21.63
C HIS A 72 -7.64 -14.44 22.24
N GLY A 73 -7.42 -13.95 23.48
CA GLY A 73 -6.19 -14.15 24.23
C GLY A 73 -5.04 -13.19 23.92
N PHE A 74 -5.28 -12.13 23.14
CA PHE A 74 -4.28 -11.08 22.87
C PHE A 74 -4.28 -10.03 23.97
N LEU A 75 -3.10 -9.56 24.36
CA LEU A 75 -2.95 -8.51 25.36
C LEU A 75 -3.00 -7.13 24.70
N PRO A 76 -3.56 -6.10 25.36
CA PRO A 76 -3.58 -4.73 24.82
C PRO A 76 -2.18 -4.18 24.48
N GLY A 77 -1.14 -4.70 25.15
CA GLY A 77 0.26 -4.33 24.92
C GLY A 77 0.83 -4.81 23.58
N ASP A 78 0.28 -5.87 22.99
CA ASP A 78 0.78 -6.48 21.74
C ASP A 78 0.69 -5.50 20.56
N ALA A 79 -0.29 -4.58 20.60
CA ALA A 79 -0.46 -3.52 19.61
C ALA A 79 0.23 -2.20 20.01
N ALA A 80 0.43 -1.95 21.31
CA ALA A 80 0.95 -0.69 21.85
C ALA A 80 2.45 -0.47 21.55
N GLU A 81 3.24 -1.55 21.48
CA GLU A 81 4.67 -1.49 21.10
C GLU A 81 4.91 -1.06 19.63
N THR A 82 3.84 -0.83 18.87
CA THR A 82 3.90 -0.36 17.47
C THR A 82 3.57 1.12 17.29
N SER A 83 3.64 1.92 18.36
CA SER A 83 3.41 3.38 18.32
C SER A 83 4.24 4.06 17.22
N ASP A 84 3.61 4.96 16.45
CA ASP A 84 4.26 5.77 15.41
C ASP A 84 5.09 6.88 16.09
N GLY A 85 6.20 6.52 16.73
CA GLY A 85 7.16 7.48 17.28
C GLY A 85 7.99 8.18 16.20
N ASP A 86 8.14 7.51 15.05
CA ASP A 86 8.77 8.01 13.83
C ASP A 86 7.73 7.96 12.69
N TYR A 87 7.43 9.12 12.09
CA TYR A 87 6.50 9.27 10.98
C TYR A 87 7.17 9.13 9.61
N SER A 88 8.43 8.68 9.56
CA SER A 88 9.05 8.26 8.31
C SER A 88 8.25 7.11 7.69
N LEU A 89 8.11 7.11 6.36
CA LEU A 89 7.40 6.05 5.63
C LEU A 89 7.96 4.66 5.96
N VAL A 90 9.28 4.56 6.15
CA VAL A 90 9.97 3.32 6.52
C VAL A 90 9.52 2.82 7.90
N ALA A 91 9.46 3.69 8.89
CA ALA A 91 9.00 3.32 10.23
C ALA A 91 7.52 2.93 10.23
N LEU A 92 6.69 3.70 9.51
CA LEU A 92 5.27 3.43 9.35
C LEU A 92 4.99 2.08 8.66
N ASP A 93 5.72 1.76 7.59
CA ASP A 93 5.60 0.47 6.89
C ASP A 93 6.09 -0.69 7.78
N ALA A 94 7.15 -0.50 8.57
CA ALA A 94 7.62 -1.50 9.52
C ALA A 94 6.60 -1.79 10.63
N ALA A 95 5.94 -0.75 11.14
CA ALA A 95 4.85 -0.88 12.11
C ALA A 95 3.64 -1.60 11.48
N ASN A 96 3.25 -1.21 10.26
CA ASN A 96 2.17 -1.86 9.50
C ASN A 96 2.42 -3.36 9.32
N ALA A 97 3.64 -3.74 8.94
CA ALA A 97 4.02 -5.14 8.76
C ALA A 97 3.93 -5.96 10.06
N ARG A 98 4.27 -5.36 11.22
CA ARG A 98 4.07 -5.99 12.53
C ARG A 98 2.59 -6.17 12.86
N LEU A 99 1.80 -5.11 12.65
CA LEU A 99 0.35 -5.13 12.90
C LEU A 99 -0.40 -6.13 12.02
N ARG A 100 -0.03 -6.24 10.73
CA ARG A 100 -0.62 -7.25 9.83
C ARG A 100 -0.36 -8.68 10.31
N ARG A 101 0.83 -8.97 10.86
CA ARG A 101 1.10 -10.29 11.45
C ARG A 101 0.24 -10.57 12.68
N LEU A 102 -0.06 -9.55 13.49
CA LEU A 102 -0.98 -9.68 14.63
C LEU A 102 -2.41 -9.92 14.16
N ILE A 103 -2.89 -9.20 13.15
CA ILE A 103 -4.21 -9.43 12.55
C ILE A 103 -4.33 -10.85 11.99
N ILE A 104 -3.30 -11.38 11.33
CA ILE A 104 -3.34 -12.76 10.82
C ILE A 104 -3.57 -13.75 11.97
N ARG A 105 -2.82 -13.63 13.07
CA ARG A 105 -3.01 -14.51 14.23
C ARG A 105 -4.37 -14.32 14.90
N LEU A 106 -4.85 -13.09 14.97
CA LEU A 106 -6.19 -12.78 15.51
C LEU A 106 -7.28 -13.39 14.63
N HIS A 107 -7.09 -13.34 13.31
CA HIS A 107 -8.00 -13.93 12.35
C HIS A 107 -8.03 -15.46 12.46
N GLU A 108 -6.86 -16.10 12.57
CA GLU A 108 -6.75 -17.55 12.83
C GLU A 108 -7.46 -17.96 14.12
N ALA A 109 -7.32 -17.16 15.19
CA ALA A 109 -8.01 -17.40 16.46
C ALA A 109 -9.54 -17.22 16.32
N ALA A 110 -9.98 -16.21 15.58
CA ALA A 110 -11.39 -15.98 15.28
C ALA A 110 -12.01 -17.16 14.53
N GLU A 111 -11.32 -17.70 13.53
CA GLU A 111 -11.75 -18.87 12.76
C GLU A 111 -11.87 -20.11 13.66
N GLN A 112 -10.89 -20.36 14.53
CA GLN A 112 -10.91 -21.47 15.48
C GLN A 112 -12.06 -21.36 16.49
N ALA A 113 -12.39 -20.14 16.90
CA ALA A 113 -13.51 -19.85 17.81
C ALA A 113 -14.88 -19.82 17.11
N GLY A 114 -14.93 -19.82 15.77
CA GLY A 114 -16.15 -19.63 15.00
C GLY A 114 -16.72 -18.20 15.04
N ASP A 115 -15.88 -17.20 15.33
CA ASP A 115 -16.24 -15.79 15.42
C ASP A 115 -16.35 -15.15 14.02
N THR A 116 -17.48 -15.43 13.36
CA THR A 116 -17.81 -14.91 12.02
C THR A 116 -18.00 -13.39 11.98
N GLU A 117 -18.30 -12.75 13.12
CA GLU A 117 -18.43 -11.30 13.20
C GLU A 117 -17.06 -10.65 13.06
N LEU A 118 -16.06 -11.15 13.79
CA LEU A 118 -14.69 -10.64 13.71
C LEU A 118 -14.06 -10.90 12.35
N ASP A 119 -14.30 -12.08 11.75
CA ASP A 119 -13.85 -12.40 10.39
C ASP A 119 -14.33 -11.35 9.37
N HIS A 120 -15.64 -11.09 9.31
CA HIS A 120 -16.19 -10.07 8.41
C HIS A 120 -15.63 -8.67 8.67
N ARG A 121 -15.38 -8.31 9.94
CA ARG A 121 -14.76 -7.02 10.29
C ARG A 121 -13.32 -6.91 9.78
N ILE A 122 -12.53 -7.99 9.88
CA ILE A 122 -11.16 -8.05 9.36
C ILE A 122 -11.16 -7.91 7.84
N LEU A 123 -12.04 -8.63 7.14
CA LEU A 123 -12.19 -8.54 5.68
C LEU A 123 -12.63 -7.14 5.23
N ALA A 124 -13.59 -6.54 5.94
CA ALA A 124 -14.05 -5.18 5.66
C ALA A 124 -12.93 -4.15 5.85
N LEU A 125 -12.11 -4.30 6.88
CA LEU A 125 -10.94 -3.46 7.11
C LEU A 125 -9.93 -3.58 5.96
N TYR A 126 -9.62 -4.79 5.50
CA TYR A 126 -8.74 -4.96 4.35
C TYR A 126 -9.28 -4.30 3.07
N GLY A 127 -10.59 -4.38 2.84
CA GLY A 127 -11.24 -3.67 1.73
C GLY A 127 -11.08 -2.15 1.82
N GLU A 128 -11.22 -1.57 3.01
CA GLU A 128 -11.02 -0.13 3.22
C GLU A 128 -9.56 0.29 3.05
N MET A 129 -8.61 -0.51 3.55
CA MET A 129 -7.18 -0.27 3.32
C MET A 129 -6.84 -0.29 1.83
N ALA A 130 -7.41 -1.23 1.08
CA ALA A 130 -7.20 -1.31 -0.37
C ALA A 130 -7.72 -0.07 -1.09
N ARG A 131 -8.95 0.35 -0.78
CA ARG A 131 -9.56 1.56 -1.37
C ARG A 131 -8.73 2.82 -1.11
N ARG A 132 -8.21 2.98 0.11
CA ARG A 132 -7.40 4.16 0.47
C ARG A 132 -6.02 4.21 -0.18
N ARG A 133 -5.53 3.08 -0.69
CA ARG A 133 -4.29 3.01 -1.47
C ARG A 133 -4.51 3.20 -2.97
N GLU A 134 -5.74 3.43 -3.43
CA GLU A 134 -6.01 3.66 -4.84
C GLU A 134 -5.41 4.99 -5.31
N LEU A 135 -4.59 4.92 -6.37
CA LEU A 135 -4.05 6.10 -7.03
C LEU A 135 -5.01 6.54 -8.13
N HIS A 136 -5.71 7.65 -7.91
CA HIS A 136 -6.61 8.22 -8.91
C HIS A 136 -5.84 9.01 -9.97
N LEU A 137 -5.73 8.43 -11.16
CA LEU A 137 -5.22 9.14 -12.33
C LEU A 137 -6.31 10.09 -12.85
N PRO A 138 -6.01 11.40 -13.02
CA PRO A 138 -6.95 12.29 -13.66
C PRO A 138 -7.16 11.88 -15.12
N PRO A 139 -8.34 12.16 -15.70
CA PRO A 139 -8.71 11.70 -17.02
C PRO A 139 -7.70 12.17 -18.07
N VAL A 140 -7.27 11.25 -18.93
CA VAL A 140 -6.40 11.56 -20.08
C VAL A 140 -7.25 12.33 -21.08
N LYS A 141 -7.02 13.64 -21.23
CA LYS A 141 -7.56 14.39 -22.36
C LYS A 141 -6.86 13.89 -23.62
N LEU A 142 -7.61 13.27 -24.53
CA LEU A 142 -7.14 12.99 -25.88
C LEU A 142 -6.81 14.33 -26.56
N PRO A 143 -5.65 14.45 -27.22
CA PRO A 143 -5.37 15.64 -28.03
C PRO A 143 -6.42 15.71 -29.16
N SER A 144 -7.13 16.83 -29.21
CA SER A 144 -8.00 17.24 -30.32
C SER A 144 -7.18 17.57 -31.56
#